data_AF-A0A7C5NN23-F1
#
_entry.id   AF-A0A7C5NN23-F1
#
_cell.length_a   1.000
_cell.length_b   1.000
_cell.length_c   1.000
_cell.angle_alpha   90.00
_cell.angle_beta   90.00
_cell.angle_gamma   90.00
#
_symmetry.space_group_name_H-M   'P 1'
#
loop_
_entity.id
_entity.type
_entity.pdbx_description
1 polymer ?
#
loop_
_entity_poly.entity_id
_entity_poly.type
_entity_poly.pdbx_seq_one_letter_code
_entity_poly.pdbx_strand_id
1 'polypeptide(L)'
;SVTEDEIQHEIKQDRTLFHCLASEDAHKRTIRVSLGLRRLLMDGNYTAFSMNFLAFSKSEGSASTVPFLEASKAMARKIGYAGEGDVLTASLVGALSHGFREATFTEIFCPDWHGNSLFISHMGEFNVAVAGMTPLLVEKPFPFTPAKNPVIAVCTPMSGPAIYVNMAPLSDGAFRLIVAPVDVLNVQTTREMESVIRGWIRPHCRIEDFLERYSMYGGTHHSALVWGASIEGLLAMGKFLNLDCKVID
;
A
#
# COMPACT_ATOMS: atom_id res chain seq x y z
N SER A 1 -3.43 -22.17 15.19
CA SER A 1 -4.82 -21.69 15.36
C SER A 1 -4.78 -20.35 16.07
N VAL A 2 -5.67 -19.42 15.72
CA VAL A 2 -5.80 -18.11 16.41
C VAL A 2 -6.85 -18.25 17.51
N THR A 3 -6.52 -17.82 18.71
CA THR A 3 -7.39 -17.89 19.90
C THR A 3 -8.29 -16.66 20.03
N GLU A 4 -9.36 -16.76 20.81
CA GLU A 4 -10.25 -15.62 21.05
C GLU A 4 -9.56 -14.53 21.87
N ASP A 5 -8.69 -14.89 22.82
CA ASP A 5 -7.91 -13.93 23.61
C ASP A 5 -6.96 -13.09 22.74
N GLU A 6 -6.29 -13.71 21.76
CA GLU A 6 -5.46 -13.00 20.77
C GLU A 6 -6.30 -12.01 19.96
N ILE A 7 -7.51 -12.40 19.55
CA ILE A 7 -8.44 -11.53 18.81
C ILE A 7 -8.86 -10.33 19.65
N GLN A 8 -9.28 -10.56 20.91
CA GLN A 8 -9.69 -9.49 21.81
C GLN A 8 -8.55 -8.53 22.13
N HIS A 9 -7.34 -9.05 22.31
CA HIS A 9 -6.15 -8.25 22.52
C HIS A 9 -5.87 -7.33 21.32
N GLU A 10 -5.90 -7.88 20.11
CA GLU A 10 -5.67 -7.12 18.88
C GLU A 10 -6.75 -6.04 18.65
N ILE A 11 -8.02 -6.36 18.89
CA ILE A 11 -9.12 -5.38 18.80
C ILE A 11 -8.91 -4.23 19.80
N LYS A 12 -8.46 -4.52 21.02
CA LYS A 12 -8.16 -3.50 22.02
C LYS A 12 -7.01 -2.61 21.55
N GLN A 13 -5.96 -3.17 20.95
CA GLN A 13 -4.87 -2.39 20.38
C GLN A 13 -5.36 -1.51 19.22
N ASP A 14 -6.17 -2.05 18.31
CA ASP A 14 -6.73 -1.30 17.19
C ASP A 14 -7.52 -0.08 17.66
N ARG A 15 -8.30 -0.20 18.74
CA ARG A 15 -9.05 0.93 19.33
C ARG A 15 -8.15 2.03 19.92
N THR A 16 -6.88 1.76 20.16
CA THR A 16 -5.91 2.80 20.59
C THR A 16 -5.21 3.49 19.42
N LEU A 17 -5.14 2.83 18.27
CA LEU A 17 -4.40 3.30 17.08
C LEU A 17 -5.32 3.90 16.02
N PHE A 18 -6.58 3.47 15.99
CA PHE A 18 -7.55 3.79 14.95
C PHE A 18 -8.89 4.22 15.53
N HIS A 19 -9.62 5.03 14.76
CA HIS A 19 -11.03 5.27 15.04
C HIS A 19 -11.87 4.19 14.35
N CYS A 20 -12.43 3.26 15.14
CA CYS A 20 -13.19 2.14 14.61
C CYS A 20 -14.67 2.49 14.37
N LEU A 21 -15.08 2.51 13.11
CA LEU A 21 -16.48 2.65 12.68
C LEU A 21 -17.10 1.31 12.22
N ALA A 22 -16.26 0.30 11.99
CA ALA A 22 -16.71 -1.04 11.63
C ALA A 22 -17.49 -1.73 12.75
N SER A 23 -18.41 -2.62 12.37
CA SER A 23 -19.13 -3.47 13.33
C SER A 23 -18.17 -4.40 14.06
N GLU A 24 -18.51 -4.77 15.30
CA GLU A 24 -17.69 -5.66 16.11
C GLU A 24 -17.48 -7.03 15.43
N ASP A 25 -18.53 -7.56 14.79
CA ASP A 25 -18.45 -8.82 14.04
C ASP A 25 -17.54 -8.71 12.80
N ALA A 26 -17.52 -7.56 12.13
CA ALA A 26 -16.60 -7.29 11.02
C ALA A 26 -15.16 -7.20 11.46
N HIS A 27 -14.95 -6.52 12.57
CA HIS A 27 -13.61 -6.37 13.12
C HIS A 27 -13.07 -7.73 13.58
N LYS A 28 -13.86 -8.50 14.35
CA LYS A 28 -13.49 -9.85 14.81
C LYS A 28 -13.14 -10.80 13.67
N ARG A 29 -13.96 -10.88 12.60
CA ARG A 29 -13.65 -11.77 11.46
C ARG A 29 -12.36 -11.35 10.76
N THR A 30 -12.16 -10.04 10.57
CA THR A 30 -10.97 -9.51 9.90
C THR A 30 -9.73 -9.81 10.72
N ILE A 31 -9.76 -9.52 12.03
CA ILE A 31 -8.65 -9.78 12.95
C ILE A 31 -8.26 -11.27 12.98
N ARG A 32 -9.24 -12.18 12.95
CA ARG A 32 -8.95 -13.62 12.90
C ARG A 32 -8.10 -14.00 11.68
N VAL A 33 -8.44 -13.50 10.48
CA VAL A 33 -7.64 -13.74 9.27
C VAL A 33 -6.30 -13.03 9.37
N SER A 34 -6.28 -11.77 9.82
CA SER A 34 -5.08 -10.95 9.99
C SER A 34 -4.03 -11.62 10.88
N LEU A 35 -4.43 -12.13 12.04
CA LEU A 35 -3.53 -12.84 12.95
C LEU A 35 -3.02 -14.16 12.36
N GLY A 36 -3.85 -14.86 11.58
CA GLY A 36 -3.45 -16.06 10.85
C GLY A 36 -2.35 -15.76 9.82
N LEU A 37 -2.55 -14.71 9.02
CA LEU A 37 -1.55 -14.24 8.07
C LEU A 37 -0.27 -13.77 8.79
N ARG A 38 -0.40 -13.00 9.87
CA ARG A 38 0.75 -12.55 10.66
C ARG A 38 1.60 -13.71 11.16
N ARG A 39 0.96 -14.74 11.72
CA ARG A 39 1.64 -15.95 12.18
C ARG A 39 2.37 -16.65 11.03
N LEU A 40 1.73 -16.78 9.87
CA LEU A 40 2.35 -17.38 8.68
C LEU A 40 3.60 -16.60 8.24
N LEU A 41 3.53 -15.27 8.23
CA LEU A 41 4.65 -14.40 7.89
C LEU A 41 5.81 -14.56 8.89
N MET A 42 5.50 -14.60 10.18
CA MET A 42 6.48 -14.77 11.25
C MET A 42 7.14 -16.15 11.23
N ASP A 43 6.35 -17.22 11.16
CA ASP A 43 6.85 -18.60 11.21
C ASP A 43 7.73 -18.91 9.99
N GLY A 44 7.44 -18.29 8.84
CA GLY A 44 8.24 -18.42 7.62
C GLY A 44 9.40 -17.43 7.49
N ASN A 45 9.59 -16.51 8.46
CA ASN A 45 10.55 -15.39 8.36
C ASN A 45 10.42 -14.58 7.06
N TYR A 46 9.20 -14.40 6.56
CA TYR A 46 8.94 -13.66 5.33
C TYR A 46 9.01 -12.15 5.58
N THR A 47 9.80 -11.44 4.76
CA THR A 47 9.99 -9.98 4.84
C THR A 47 9.17 -9.20 3.81
N ALA A 48 8.52 -9.90 2.88
CA ALA A 48 7.56 -9.34 1.93
C ALA A 48 6.54 -10.41 1.53
N PHE A 49 5.35 -9.98 1.12
CA PHE A 49 4.32 -10.88 0.62
C PHE A 49 3.36 -10.16 -0.32
N SER A 50 2.60 -10.94 -1.08
CA SER A 50 1.48 -10.44 -1.88
C SER A 50 0.31 -11.41 -1.76
N MET A 51 -0.89 -10.91 -2.04
CA MET A 51 -2.12 -11.70 -2.01
C MET A 51 -2.89 -11.49 -3.30
N ASN A 52 -3.38 -12.58 -3.89
CA ASN A 52 -4.43 -12.48 -4.89
C ASN A 52 -5.78 -12.63 -4.19
N PHE A 53 -6.61 -11.59 -4.24
CA PHE A 53 -7.89 -11.57 -3.53
C PHE A 53 -8.88 -12.64 -4.03
N LEU A 54 -8.72 -13.16 -5.26
CA LEU A 54 -9.54 -14.26 -5.79
C LEU A 54 -9.32 -15.59 -5.05
N ALA A 55 -8.19 -15.73 -4.34
CA ALA A 55 -7.92 -16.89 -3.49
C ALA A 55 -8.88 -16.98 -2.29
N PHE A 56 -9.50 -15.87 -1.90
CA PHE A 56 -10.48 -15.82 -0.82
C PHE A 56 -11.88 -16.04 -1.39
N SER A 57 -12.23 -17.31 -1.64
CA SER A 57 -13.47 -17.69 -2.34
C SER A 57 -14.59 -18.21 -1.43
N LYS A 58 -14.40 -18.17 -0.10
CA LYS A 58 -15.34 -18.72 0.89
C LYS A 58 -15.80 -17.67 1.89
N SER A 59 -17.09 -17.67 2.22
CA SER A 59 -17.69 -16.84 3.28
C SER A 59 -17.58 -17.47 4.68
N GLU A 60 -17.24 -18.76 4.74
CA GLU A 60 -17.16 -19.55 5.97
C GLU A 60 -15.73 -20.00 6.27
N GLY A 61 -15.48 -20.34 7.53
CA GLY A 61 -14.17 -20.77 8.01
C GLY A 61 -13.24 -19.63 8.42
N SER A 62 -11.99 -20.00 8.71
CA SER A 62 -10.98 -19.12 9.31
C SER A 62 -10.43 -18.06 8.35
N ALA A 63 -10.54 -18.24 7.04
CA ALA A 63 -10.09 -17.32 6.00
C ALA A 63 -11.28 -16.74 5.21
N SER A 64 -12.26 -16.20 5.92
CA SER A 64 -13.56 -15.75 5.37
C SER A 64 -13.58 -14.33 4.82
N THR A 65 -12.44 -13.61 4.86
CA THR A 65 -12.29 -12.27 4.29
C THR A 65 -10.83 -12.05 3.85
N VAL A 66 -10.60 -11.07 2.97
CA VAL A 66 -9.24 -10.70 2.54
C VAL A 66 -8.58 -9.86 3.65
N PRO A 67 -7.38 -10.20 4.15
CA PRO A 67 -6.78 -9.54 5.30
C PRO A 67 -6.06 -8.23 4.91
N PHE A 68 -6.76 -7.31 4.23
CA PHE A 68 -6.24 -6.00 3.84
C PHE A 68 -5.75 -5.17 5.03
N LEU A 69 -6.45 -5.22 6.17
CA LEU A 69 -5.98 -4.56 7.40
C LEU A 69 -4.62 -5.10 7.87
N GLU A 70 -4.36 -6.39 7.70
CA GLU A 70 -3.05 -6.93 8.05
C GLU A 70 -1.98 -6.50 7.07
N ALA A 71 -2.26 -6.43 5.76
CA ALA A 71 -1.33 -5.88 4.78
C ALA A 71 -0.89 -4.46 5.16
N SER A 72 -1.85 -3.61 5.54
CA SER A 72 -1.60 -2.26 6.01
C SER A 72 -0.75 -2.20 7.29
N LYS A 73 -1.06 -3.06 8.27
CA LYS A 73 -0.30 -3.15 9.54
C LYS A 73 1.06 -3.81 9.38
N ALA A 74 1.22 -4.73 8.43
CA ALA A 74 2.47 -5.40 8.13
C ALA A 74 3.47 -4.44 7.49
N MET A 75 3.02 -3.57 6.58
CA MET A 75 3.86 -2.49 6.05
C MET A 75 4.37 -1.55 7.15
N ALA A 76 3.57 -1.25 8.17
CA ALA A 76 4.02 -0.47 9.34
C ALA A 76 5.09 -1.17 10.17
N ARG A 77 5.18 -2.51 10.08
CA ARG A 77 6.27 -3.32 10.65
C ARG A 77 7.38 -3.58 9.62
N LYS A 78 7.43 -2.80 8.54
CA LYS A 78 8.40 -2.86 7.44
C LYS A 78 8.36 -4.14 6.60
N ILE A 79 7.29 -4.94 6.71
CA ILE A 79 7.07 -6.09 5.83
C ILE A 79 6.52 -5.57 4.50
N GLY A 80 7.21 -5.86 3.40
CA GLY A 80 6.81 -5.45 2.07
C GLY A 80 5.46 -6.03 1.65
N TYR A 81 4.64 -5.22 0.97
CA TYR A 81 3.36 -5.65 0.42
C TYR A 81 3.12 -4.99 -0.94
N ALA A 82 2.43 -5.71 -1.82
CA ALA A 82 1.70 -5.18 -2.96
C ALA A 82 0.55 -6.14 -3.28
N GLY A 83 -0.52 -5.64 -3.89
CA GLY A 83 -1.71 -6.43 -4.17
C GLY A 83 -1.55 -7.41 -5.34
N GLU A 84 -2.61 -8.19 -5.58
CA GLU A 84 -2.87 -8.99 -6.80
C GLU A 84 -1.82 -10.05 -7.17
N GLY A 85 -0.94 -10.44 -6.26
CA GLY A 85 0.16 -11.36 -6.53
C GLY A 85 1.44 -10.67 -7.01
N ASP A 86 1.53 -9.35 -6.95
CA ASP A 86 2.71 -8.57 -7.32
C ASP A 86 3.84 -8.71 -6.28
N VAL A 87 4.60 -9.79 -6.41
CA VAL A 87 5.78 -10.05 -5.57
C VAL A 87 6.94 -9.09 -5.87
N LEU A 88 6.99 -8.47 -7.05
CA LEU A 88 8.04 -7.55 -7.45
C LEU A 88 7.92 -6.25 -6.67
N THR A 89 6.74 -5.64 -6.69
CA THR A 89 6.46 -4.41 -5.94
C THR A 89 6.46 -4.68 -4.43
N ALA A 90 5.97 -5.85 -3.97
CA ALA A 90 6.05 -6.20 -2.55
C ALA A 90 7.51 -6.23 -2.06
N SER A 91 8.41 -6.83 -2.84
CA SER A 91 9.84 -6.88 -2.53
C SER A 91 10.47 -5.48 -2.56
N LEU A 92 10.09 -4.65 -3.54
CA LEU A 92 10.51 -3.25 -3.63
C LEU A 92 10.10 -2.45 -2.38
N VAL A 93 8.82 -2.49 -2.00
CA VAL A 93 8.30 -1.80 -0.82
C VAL A 93 9.03 -2.27 0.44
N GLY A 94 9.27 -3.58 0.58
CA GLY A 94 10.04 -4.12 1.70
C GLY A 94 11.47 -3.59 1.76
N ALA A 95 12.18 -3.59 0.64
CA ALA A 95 13.55 -3.06 0.55
C ALA A 95 13.60 -1.56 0.86
N LEU A 96 12.68 -0.77 0.30
CA LEU A 96 12.59 0.68 0.51
C LEU A 96 12.28 1.04 1.96
N SER A 97 11.34 0.32 2.61
CA SER A 97 11.00 0.55 4.02
C SER A 97 12.15 0.26 5.00
N HIS A 98 13.11 -0.58 4.61
CA HIS A 98 14.32 -0.85 5.41
C HIS A 98 15.46 0.12 5.09
N GLY A 99 15.64 0.50 3.82
CA GLY A 99 16.71 1.40 3.38
C GLY A 99 16.44 2.88 3.63
N PHE A 100 15.17 3.27 3.71
CA PHE A 100 14.73 4.66 3.88
C PHE A 100 13.77 4.79 5.08
N ARG A 101 13.29 6.02 5.33
CA ARG A 101 12.50 6.31 6.53
C ARG A 101 11.19 5.52 6.53
N GLU A 102 10.33 5.79 5.55
CA GLU A 102 9.04 5.12 5.39
C GLU A 102 8.71 4.94 3.91
N ALA A 103 8.06 3.82 3.57
CA ALA A 103 7.48 3.59 2.25
C ALA A 103 6.09 2.96 2.36
N THR A 104 5.25 3.20 1.37
CA THR A 104 3.95 2.53 1.20
C THR A 104 3.80 1.99 -0.20
N PHE A 105 3.12 0.85 -0.32
CA PHE A 105 2.49 0.44 -1.57
C PHE A 105 1.43 1.47 -1.99
N THR A 106 1.31 1.71 -3.30
CA THR A 106 0.30 2.60 -3.87
C THR A 106 0.06 2.31 -5.36
N GLU A 107 -1.03 2.84 -5.88
CA GLU A 107 -1.40 2.80 -7.30
C GLU A 107 -1.96 4.16 -7.74
N ILE A 108 -1.58 4.63 -8.93
CA ILE A 108 -2.22 5.78 -9.57
C ILE A 108 -3.57 5.34 -10.13
N PHE A 109 -4.66 5.84 -9.54
CA PHE A 109 -6.02 5.52 -9.98
C PHE A 109 -6.50 6.40 -11.13
N CYS A 110 -6.30 7.72 -11.02
CA CYS A 110 -6.67 8.64 -12.09
C CYS A 110 -5.90 9.96 -12.03
N PRO A 111 -5.67 10.60 -13.18
CA PRO A 111 -5.11 11.94 -13.26
C PRO A 111 -6.16 13.03 -12.96
N ASP A 112 -5.75 14.05 -12.22
CA ASP A 112 -6.42 15.34 -12.11
C ASP A 112 -5.69 16.36 -12.99
N TRP A 113 -6.15 16.46 -14.24
CA TRP A 113 -5.58 17.36 -15.25
C TRP A 113 -5.66 18.83 -14.87
N HIS A 114 -6.70 19.25 -14.16
CA HIS A 114 -6.86 20.64 -13.77
C HIS A 114 -5.93 21.01 -12.61
N GLY A 115 -5.83 20.15 -11.59
CA GLY A 115 -4.98 20.38 -10.42
C GLY A 115 -3.50 19.98 -10.60
N ASN A 116 -3.12 19.49 -11.79
CA ASN A 116 -1.81 18.94 -12.12
C ASN A 116 -1.37 17.94 -11.03
N SER A 117 -2.21 16.94 -10.75
CA SER A 117 -1.96 15.96 -9.71
C SER A 117 -2.48 14.58 -10.10
N LEU A 118 -2.06 13.56 -9.37
CA LEU A 118 -2.45 12.17 -9.56
C LEU A 118 -3.13 11.67 -8.30
N PHE A 119 -4.35 11.17 -8.45
CA PHE A 119 -5.06 10.52 -7.36
C PHE A 119 -4.50 9.11 -7.15
N ILE A 120 -4.06 8.83 -5.93
CA ILE A 120 -3.53 7.53 -5.52
C ILE A 120 -4.47 6.84 -4.53
N SER A 121 -4.64 5.53 -4.70
CA SER A 121 -5.48 4.69 -3.85
C SER A 121 -5.10 3.22 -3.99
N HIS A 122 -5.81 2.35 -3.28
CA HIS A 122 -5.89 0.92 -3.54
C HIS A 122 -7.17 0.36 -2.89
N MET A 123 -7.44 -0.94 -3.07
CA MET A 123 -8.64 -1.61 -2.59
C MET A 123 -8.85 -1.50 -1.06
N GLY A 124 -7.78 -1.67 -0.28
CA GLY A 124 -7.81 -1.60 1.19
C GLY A 124 -6.44 -1.50 1.87
N GLU A 125 -5.35 -1.38 1.09
CA GLU A 125 -3.98 -1.52 1.57
C GLU A 125 -3.18 -0.22 1.41
N PHE A 126 -2.67 0.28 2.53
CA PHE A 126 -1.65 1.33 2.58
C PHE A 126 -0.88 1.20 3.89
N ASN A 127 0.36 1.68 3.96
CA ASN A 127 1.12 1.63 5.19
C ASN A 127 0.52 2.60 6.23
N VAL A 128 -0.05 2.08 7.32
CA VAL A 128 -0.63 2.93 8.39
C VAL A 128 0.39 3.79 9.11
N ALA A 129 1.69 3.49 9.03
CA ALA A 129 2.75 4.32 9.59
C ALA A 129 2.94 5.65 8.84
N VAL A 130 2.48 5.75 7.59
CA VAL A 130 2.53 6.99 6.80
C VAL A 130 1.20 7.74 6.80
N ALA A 131 0.25 7.38 7.67
CA ALA A 131 -1.03 8.07 7.77
C ALA A 131 -0.82 9.53 8.23
N GLY A 132 -1.43 10.48 7.53
CA GLY A 132 -1.39 11.91 7.88
C GLY A 132 -2.24 12.29 9.10
N MET A 133 -3.10 11.39 9.54
CA MET A 133 -3.97 11.52 10.72
C MET A 133 -4.35 10.12 11.23
N THR A 134 -5.07 10.05 12.36
CA THR A 134 -5.59 8.77 12.87
C THR A 134 -6.49 8.09 11.83
N PRO A 135 -6.13 6.91 11.31
CA PRO A 135 -6.94 6.23 10.29
C PRO A 135 -8.29 5.78 10.85
N LEU A 136 -9.29 5.71 9.97
CA LEU A 136 -10.58 5.10 10.28
C LEU A 136 -10.54 3.61 9.94
N LEU A 137 -11.12 2.77 10.79
CA LEU A 137 -11.45 1.39 10.42
C LEU A 137 -12.89 1.31 9.94
N VAL A 138 -13.08 0.96 8.68
CA VAL A 138 -14.40 0.88 8.02
C VAL A 138 -14.60 -0.51 7.44
N GLU A 139 -15.84 -0.99 7.47
CA GLU A 139 -16.22 -2.20 6.74
C GLU A 139 -16.39 -1.87 5.25
N LYS A 140 -15.64 -2.56 4.39
CA LYS A 140 -15.61 -2.30 2.95
C LYS A 140 -16.47 -3.33 2.21
N PRO A 141 -17.48 -2.90 1.42
CA PRO A 141 -18.17 -3.79 0.50
C PRO A 141 -17.19 -4.49 -0.45
N PHE A 142 -17.24 -5.82 -0.49
CA PHE A 142 -16.32 -6.64 -1.28
C PHE A 142 -17.09 -7.57 -2.24
N PRO A 143 -17.40 -7.09 -3.47
CA PRO A 143 -18.25 -7.81 -4.41
C PRO A 143 -17.49 -8.81 -5.32
N PHE A 144 -16.18 -8.98 -5.14
CA PHE A 144 -15.34 -9.70 -6.10
C PHE A 144 -15.37 -11.23 -5.95
N THR A 145 -15.70 -11.73 -4.76
CA THR A 145 -15.80 -13.17 -4.45
C THR A 145 -16.88 -13.40 -3.38
N PRO A 146 -17.24 -14.65 -3.05
CA PRO A 146 -18.11 -14.94 -1.91
C PRO A 146 -17.52 -14.61 -0.53
N ALA A 147 -16.28 -14.13 -0.42
CA ALA A 147 -15.72 -13.71 0.86
C ALA A 147 -16.54 -12.59 1.49
N LYS A 148 -16.56 -12.55 2.83
CA LYS A 148 -17.22 -11.49 3.59
C LYS A 148 -16.45 -10.18 3.45
N ASN A 149 -17.17 -9.07 3.59
CA ASN A 149 -16.60 -7.73 3.66
C ASN A 149 -15.47 -7.67 4.72
N PRO A 150 -14.27 -7.20 4.33
CA PRO A 150 -13.18 -6.93 5.26
C PRO A 150 -13.39 -5.61 5.98
N VAL A 151 -12.74 -5.47 7.13
CA VAL A 151 -12.42 -4.16 7.70
C VAL A 151 -11.10 -3.70 7.11
N ILE A 152 -11.04 -2.44 6.68
CA ILE A 152 -9.84 -1.81 6.13
C ILE A 152 -9.51 -0.55 6.93
N ALA A 153 -8.23 -0.19 6.96
CA ALA A 153 -7.82 1.13 7.42
C ALA A 153 -7.88 2.11 6.25
N VAL A 154 -8.45 3.29 6.46
CA VAL A 154 -8.53 4.35 5.45
C VAL A 154 -8.01 5.67 5.99
N CYS A 155 -7.17 6.34 5.21
CA CYS A 155 -6.60 7.64 5.55
C CYS A 155 -5.99 8.30 4.31
N THR A 156 -5.71 9.59 4.43
CA THR A 156 -4.74 10.27 3.54
C THR A 156 -3.32 10.03 4.04
N PRO A 157 -2.33 9.75 3.16
CA PRO A 157 -0.93 9.73 3.56
C PRO A 157 -0.46 11.10 4.07
N MET A 158 0.63 11.12 4.82
CA MET A 158 1.25 12.34 5.30
C MET A 158 1.71 13.24 4.14
N SER A 159 1.32 14.52 4.19
CA SER A 159 1.66 15.50 3.16
C SER A 159 3.15 15.88 3.19
N GLY A 160 3.66 16.35 2.05
CA GLY A 160 5.02 16.86 1.90
C GLY A 160 5.84 16.09 0.86
N PRO A 161 7.15 16.38 0.77
CA PRO A 161 8.02 15.81 -0.23
C PRO A 161 8.14 14.29 -0.08
N ALA A 162 8.02 13.59 -1.21
CA ALA A 162 8.20 12.16 -1.32
C ALA A 162 8.82 11.81 -2.68
N ILE A 163 9.11 10.53 -2.87
CA ILE A 163 9.58 10.00 -4.15
C ILE A 163 8.66 8.85 -4.56
N TYR A 164 8.06 8.97 -5.74
CA TYR A 164 7.33 7.89 -6.38
C TYR A 164 8.32 6.97 -7.08
N VAL A 165 8.28 5.68 -6.75
CA VAL A 165 9.25 4.68 -7.20
C VAL A 165 8.52 3.50 -7.81
N ASN A 166 8.88 3.16 -9.04
CA ASN A 166 8.37 1.99 -9.74
C ASN A 166 9.52 1.09 -10.18
N MET A 167 9.29 -0.23 -10.19
CA MET A 167 10.22 -1.19 -10.77
C MET A 167 9.56 -1.91 -11.94
N ALA A 168 10.01 -1.58 -13.15
CA ALA A 168 9.47 -2.09 -14.39
C ALA A 168 10.31 -3.28 -14.90
N PRO A 169 9.70 -4.44 -15.22
CA PRO A 169 10.39 -5.51 -15.92
C PRO A 169 10.67 -5.12 -17.38
N LEU A 170 11.85 -5.44 -17.88
CA LEU A 170 12.27 -5.21 -19.27
C LEU A 170 12.25 -6.51 -20.09
N SER A 171 12.21 -6.38 -21.42
CA SER A 171 12.09 -7.53 -22.34
C SER A 171 13.31 -8.46 -22.37
N ASP A 172 14.47 -7.98 -21.95
CA ASP A 172 15.72 -8.73 -21.84
C ASP A 172 15.89 -9.44 -20.47
N GLY A 173 14.87 -9.36 -19.61
CA GLY A 173 14.89 -9.93 -18.26
C GLY A 173 15.55 -9.03 -17.21
N ALA A 174 16.02 -7.84 -17.58
CA ALA A 174 16.47 -6.84 -16.62
C ALA A 174 15.28 -6.11 -15.98
N PHE A 175 15.57 -5.29 -14.96
CA PHE A 175 14.58 -4.40 -14.35
C PHE A 175 15.05 -2.95 -14.45
N ARG A 176 14.07 -2.05 -14.58
CA ARG A 176 14.27 -0.60 -14.56
C ARG A 176 13.67 -0.01 -13.30
N LEU A 177 14.45 0.80 -12.59
CA LEU A 177 13.99 1.63 -11.49
C LEU A 177 13.59 3.00 -12.03
N ILE A 178 12.31 3.34 -11.96
CA ILE A 178 11.78 4.66 -12.31
C ILE A 178 11.59 5.44 -11.01
N VAL A 179 12.19 6.62 -10.94
CA VAL A 179 12.22 7.48 -9.75
C VAL A 179 11.67 8.85 -10.12
N ALA A 180 10.68 9.34 -9.39
CA ALA A 180 10.11 10.66 -9.64
C ALA A 180 9.89 11.42 -8.32
N PRO A 181 10.52 12.59 -8.13
CA PRO A 181 10.19 13.46 -7.01
C PRO A 181 8.74 13.95 -7.13
N VAL A 182 8.01 13.88 -6.02
CA VAL A 182 6.62 14.31 -5.94
C VAL A 182 6.34 15.03 -4.63
N ASP A 183 5.34 15.90 -4.63
CA ASP A 183 4.73 16.42 -3.41
C ASP A 183 3.43 15.68 -3.11
N VAL A 184 3.33 15.10 -1.91
CA VAL A 184 2.05 14.59 -1.39
C VAL A 184 1.23 15.77 -0.91
N LEU A 185 0.10 16.00 -1.57
CA LEU A 185 -0.73 17.18 -1.38
C LEU A 185 -1.65 17.03 -0.16
N ASN A 186 -1.82 18.11 0.60
CA ASN A 186 -2.86 18.21 1.61
C ASN A 186 -4.17 18.71 0.95
N VAL A 187 -5.01 17.77 0.52
CA VAL A 187 -6.27 18.06 -0.18
C VAL A 187 -7.45 17.87 0.79
N GLN A 188 -8.33 18.88 0.84
CA GLN A 188 -9.61 18.76 1.52
C GLN A 188 -10.55 17.87 0.69
N THR A 189 -11.09 16.83 1.31
CA THR A 189 -11.91 15.82 0.62
C THR A 189 -13.35 15.87 1.06
N THR A 190 -14.26 15.37 0.22
CA THR A 190 -15.65 15.22 0.61
C THR A 190 -15.83 14.10 1.63
N ARG A 191 -16.98 14.07 2.30
CA ARG A 191 -17.32 13.06 3.31
C ARG A 191 -17.38 11.65 2.70
N GLU A 192 -17.81 11.52 1.46
CA GLU A 192 -17.90 10.25 0.74
C GLU A 192 -16.51 9.60 0.58
N MET A 193 -15.48 10.42 0.38
CA MET A 193 -14.10 9.96 0.26
C MET A 193 -13.48 9.53 1.60
N GLU A 194 -14.07 9.87 2.74
CA GLU A 194 -13.52 9.48 4.06
C GLU A 194 -13.47 7.96 4.26
N SER A 195 -14.31 7.22 3.53
CA SER A 195 -14.42 5.76 3.58
C SER A 195 -13.46 5.02 2.64
N VAL A 196 -12.54 5.72 1.96
CA VAL A 196 -11.54 5.13 1.07
C VAL A 196 -10.14 5.64 1.39
N ILE A 197 -9.13 4.83 1.05
CA ILE A 197 -7.75 5.28 0.98
C ILE A 197 -7.68 6.33 -0.13
N ARG A 198 -7.07 7.47 0.16
CA ARG A 198 -7.05 8.59 -0.78
C ARG A 198 -5.79 9.40 -0.63
N GLY A 199 -5.13 9.74 -1.73
CA GLY A 199 -4.02 10.67 -1.71
C GLY A 199 -3.91 11.37 -3.04
N TRP A 200 -3.22 12.51 -3.05
CA TRP A 200 -2.87 13.19 -4.28
C TRP A 200 -1.38 13.46 -4.26
N ILE A 201 -0.71 13.10 -5.34
CA ILE A 201 0.69 13.42 -5.54
C ILE A 201 0.84 14.35 -6.73
N ARG A 202 1.74 15.31 -6.64
CA ARG A 202 2.10 16.21 -7.73
C ARG A 202 3.55 15.95 -8.13
N PRO A 203 3.83 15.43 -9.34
CA PRO A 203 5.18 15.40 -9.85
C PRO A 203 5.71 16.82 -10.07
N HIS A 204 7.04 16.99 -10.06
CA HIS A 204 7.68 18.29 -10.25
C HIS A 204 7.66 18.78 -11.72
N CYS A 205 6.94 18.07 -12.59
CA CYS A 205 6.64 18.43 -13.97
C CYS A 205 5.13 18.44 -14.23
N ARG A 206 4.74 18.67 -15.48
CA ARG A 206 3.34 18.53 -15.89
C ARG A 206 2.94 17.05 -15.85
N ILE A 207 1.72 16.74 -15.41
CA ILE A 207 1.30 15.33 -15.32
C ILE A 207 1.19 14.66 -16.69
N GLU A 208 0.98 15.42 -17.77
CA GLU A 208 1.04 14.90 -19.13
C GLU A 208 2.44 14.37 -19.46
N ASP A 209 3.47 15.17 -19.18
CA ASP A 209 4.87 14.80 -19.41
C ASP A 209 5.30 13.66 -18.49
N PHE A 210 4.83 13.67 -17.23
CA PHE A 210 5.05 12.58 -16.29
C PHE A 210 4.48 11.27 -16.84
N LEU A 211 3.20 11.25 -17.21
CA LEU A 211 2.51 10.05 -17.67
C LEU A 211 3.09 9.54 -19.00
N GLU A 212 3.47 10.44 -19.91
CA GLU A 212 4.15 10.07 -21.15
C GLU A 212 5.49 9.39 -20.87
N ARG A 213 6.38 10.02 -20.09
CA ARG A 213 7.69 9.45 -19.76
C ARG A 213 7.55 8.16 -18.96
N TYR A 214 6.63 8.11 -18.00
CA TYR A 214 6.35 6.92 -17.20
C TYR A 214 5.95 5.74 -18.08
N SER A 215 5.05 5.98 -19.04
CA SER A 215 4.64 5.00 -20.03
C SER A 215 5.80 4.55 -20.93
N MET A 216 6.60 5.50 -21.45
CA MET A 216 7.78 5.21 -22.28
C MET A 216 8.86 4.43 -21.53
N TYR A 217 8.95 4.62 -20.21
CA TYR A 217 9.87 3.88 -19.35
C TYR A 217 9.33 2.49 -18.96
N GLY A 218 8.07 2.17 -19.27
CA GLY A 218 7.45 0.88 -18.98
C GLY A 218 6.92 0.76 -17.55
N GLY A 219 6.62 1.89 -16.90
CA GLY A 219 6.14 1.90 -15.52
C GLY A 219 4.87 1.07 -15.35
N THR A 220 4.85 0.22 -14.31
CA THR A 220 3.68 -0.60 -13.97
C THR A 220 2.67 0.23 -13.15
N HIS A 221 1.45 -0.27 -12.94
CA HIS A 221 0.44 0.44 -12.15
C HIS A 221 0.77 0.44 -10.65
N HIS A 222 1.27 -0.68 -10.13
CA HIS A 222 1.73 -0.83 -8.75
C HIS A 222 3.08 -0.18 -8.51
N SER A 223 3.16 0.65 -7.48
CA SER A 223 4.38 1.40 -7.15
C SER A 223 4.55 1.57 -5.65
N ALA A 224 5.69 2.14 -5.27
CA ALA A 224 5.98 2.57 -3.93
C ALA A 224 6.00 4.10 -3.85
N LEU A 225 5.53 4.65 -2.75
CA LEU A 225 5.72 6.05 -2.39
C LEU A 225 6.60 6.11 -1.14
N VAL A 226 7.69 6.88 -1.20
CA VAL A 226 8.78 6.85 -0.22
C VAL A 226 9.02 8.23 0.38
N TRP A 227 9.11 8.32 1.71
CA TRP A 227 9.49 9.54 2.43
C TRP A 227 10.90 9.42 2.99
N GLY A 228 11.59 10.57 3.07
CA GLY A 228 12.94 10.65 3.64
C GLY A 228 14.01 9.96 2.79
N ALA A 229 13.72 9.65 1.52
CA ALA A 229 14.69 9.23 0.53
C ALA A 229 15.17 10.45 -0.28
N SER A 230 16.40 10.36 -0.80
CA SER A 230 16.88 11.25 -1.86
C SER A 230 16.94 10.49 -3.18
N ILE A 231 16.88 11.22 -4.30
CA ILE A 231 17.03 10.62 -5.63
C ILE A 231 18.38 9.91 -5.71
N GLU A 232 19.46 10.51 -5.22
CA GLU A 232 20.81 9.93 -5.22
C GLU A 232 20.87 8.61 -4.45
N GLY A 233 20.18 8.52 -3.30
CA GLY A 233 20.10 7.28 -2.52
C GLY A 233 19.40 6.16 -3.27
N LEU A 234 18.29 6.46 -3.96
CA LEU A 234 17.56 5.49 -4.78
C LEU A 234 18.37 5.07 -6.01
N LEU A 235 19.05 6.01 -6.66
CA LEU A 235 19.94 5.72 -7.79
C LEU A 235 21.16 4.89 -7.35
N ALA A 236 21.69 5.12 -6.15
CA ALA A 236 22.75 4.31 -5.57
C ALA A 236 22.29 2.87 -5.30
N MET A 237 21.08 2.68 -4.75
CA MET A 237 20.46 1.37 -4.61
C MET A 237 20.29 0.69 -5.98
N GLY A 238 19.73 1.40 -6.97
CA GLY A 238 19.54 0.87 -8.31
C GLY A 238 20.86 0.45 -8.97
N LYS A 239 21.91 1.25 -8.85
CA LYS A 239 23.26 0.91 -9.33
C LYS A 239 23.84 -0.30 -8.61
N PHE A 240 23.67 -0.41 -7.30
CA PHE A 240 24.13 -1.57 -6.53
C PHE A 240 23.43 -2.87 -6.98
N LEU A 241 22.15 -2.77 -7.34
CA LEU A 241 21.34 -3.89 -7.85
C LEU A 241 21.47 -4.09 -9.37
N ASN A 242 22.33 -3.33 -10.05
CA ASN A 242 22.52 -3.36 -11.51
C ASN A 242 21.22 -3.13 -12.31
N LEU A 243 20.41 -2.17 -11.87
CA LEU A 243 19.16 -1.76 -12.53
C LEU A 243 19.41 -0.63 -13.53
N ASP A 244 18.64 -0.59 -14.61
CA ASP A 244 18.53 0.63 -15.43
C ASP A 244 17.74 1.67 -14.63
N CYS A 245 18.29 2.86 -14.40
CA CYS A 245 17.62 3.88 -13.61
C CYS A 245 17.13 5.02 -14.50
N LYS A 246 15.88 5.43 -14.33
CA LYS A 246 15.28 6.60 -14.96
C LYS A 246 14.74 7.57 -13.92
N VAL A 247 14.94 8.85 -14.16
CA VAL A 247 14.37 9.93 -13.36
C VAL A 247 13.34 10.65 -14.20
N ILE A 248 12.19 10.97 -13.61
CA ILE A 248 11.17 11.85 -14.19
C ILE A 248 11.10 13.11 -13.33
N ASP A 249 11.70 14.19 -13.80
CA ASP A 249 11.69 15.52 -13.18
C ASP A 249 11.06 16.60 -14.06
#